data_AF-A0A0Q8FW88-F1
#
_entry.id   AF-A0A0Q8FW88-F1
#
_cell.length_a   1.000
_cell.length_b   1.000
_cell.length_c   1.000
_cell.angle_alpha   90.00
_cell.angle_beta   90.00
_cell.angle_gamma   90.00
#
_symmetry.space_group_name_H-M   'P 1'
#
loop_
_entity.id
_entity.type
_entity.pdbx_description
1 polymer ?
#
loop_
_entity_poly.entity_id
_entity_poly.type
_entity_poly.pdbx_seq_one_letter_code
_entity_poly.pdbx_strand_id
1 'polypeptide(L)'
;MAQPAAGLGAPRESFEIAVPLAPAPTVVEGRRRLVHEVHLTNFTSDPLVVRRVRIADADTGATLAVFAGEALAQRLAAVPAVAGDATTVASGRRAIVFIELDLASGDPPRGLVHEITYATTDGATFVVVGPRVPIDPRPPVVLGPPLAGGPWVAVHNPSWARGHRRVVYTVDGGARIPGRFAVDFVRVDPRGRTTRGDPDRAADALGHGDAVLAVADAVVAATRDDMTESPVISRNPKHRFGDATGNYVALALPGGQVVFYEHLKPGSVKVRPGDHVRRGQVIGDLGFSGDTTGPHLHFHVASANAPLGAEGLPFAFDRFTLLGRYDDLGALGKQAWTPVAPGLDPARADEWPGSNVVLRFAD
;
A
#
# COMPACT_ATOMS: atom_id res chain seq x y z
N MET A 1 -15.72 -16.11 31.18
CA MET A 1 -17.19 -16.24 31.25
C MET A 1 -17.66 -16.88 29.97
N ALA A 2 -18.49 -17.92 30.06
CA ALA A 2 -19.03 -18.62 28.89
C ALA A 2 -19.94 -17.67 28.08
N GLN A 3 -19.79 -17.67 26.76
CA GLN A 3 -20.72 -16.96 25.86
C GLN A 3 -22.15 -17.46 26.12
N PRO A 4 -23.15 -16.58 26.22
CA PRO A 4 -24.54 -17.02 26.23
C PRO A 4 -24.82 -17.74 24.90
N ALA A 5 -25.42 -18.93 24.98
CA ALA A 5 -25.86 -19.67 23.82
C ALA A 5 -26.95 -18.86 23.10
N ALA A 6 -26.57 -18.10 22.07
CA ALA A 6 -27.52 -17.56 21.12
C ALA A 6 -28.22 -18.77 20.47
N GLY A 7 -29.55 -18.84 20.57
CA GLY A 7 -30.33 -19.90 19.95
C GLY A 7 -29.92 -20.03 18.49
N LEU A 8 -29.48 -21.22 18.09
CA LEU A 8 -29.07 -21.49 16.72
C LEU A 8 -30.32 -21.39 15.85
N GLY A 9 -30.54 -20.21 15.26
CA GLY A 9 -31.48 -20.04 14.17
C GLY A 9 -31.13 -21.00 13.02
N ALA A 10 -32.07 -21.19 12.09
CA ALA A 10 -31.83 -22.04 10.94
C ALA A 10 -30.54 -21.63 10.22
N PRO A 11 -29.62 -22.57 9.93
CA PRO A 11 -28.38 -22.26 9.23
C PRO A 11 -28.70 -21.63 7.88
N ARG A 12 -27.94 -20.59 7.51
CA ARG A 12 -28.13 -19.82 6.28
C ARG A 12 -26.79 -19.62 5.60
N GLU A 13 -26.75 -19.82 4.29
CA GLU A 13 -25.57 -19.50 3.50
C GLU A 13 -25.36 -17.98 3.42
N SER A 14 -24.11 -17.56 3.42
CA SER A 14 -23.70 -16.15 3.47
C SER A 14 -22.32 -15.97 2.83
N PHE A 15 -21.65 -14.85 3.12
CA PHE A 15 -20.26 -14.66 2.69
C PHE A 15 -19.31 -15.59 3.44
N GLU A 16 -18.36 -16.19 2.70
CA GLU A 16 -17.08 -16.58 3.28
C GLU A 16 -16.27 -15.31 3.54
N ILE A 17 -15.76 -15.17 4.77
CA ILE A 17 -14.98 -14.02 5.21
C ILE A 17 -13.55 -14.47 5.50
N ALA A 18 -12.59 -13.87 4.81
CA ALA A 18 -11.16 -14.09 5.03
C ALA A 18 -10.40 -12.78 5.19
N VAL A 19 -9.37 -12.81 6.03
CA VAL A 19 -8.35 -11.74 6.14
C VAL A 19 -6.99 -12.42 5.88
N PRO A 20 -6.49 -12.40 4.63
CA PRO A 20 -5.34 -13.23 4.23
C PRO A 20 -4.04 -12.90 4.97
N LEU A 21 -3.86 -11.64 5.38
CA LEU A 21 -2.71 -11.19 6.16
C LEU A 21 -3.19 -10.54 7.45
N ALA A 22 -2.69 -11.02 8.58
CA ALA A 22 -2.95 -10.40 9.88
C ALA A 22 -2.39 -8.95 9.89
N PRO A 23 -3.20 -7.94 10.25
CA PRO A 23 -2.70 -6.57 10.33
C PRO A 23 -1.70 -6.41 11.48
N ALA A 24 -0.65 -5.63 11.23
CA ALA A 24 0.26 -5.13 12.26
C ALA A 24 0.08 -3.61 12.46
N PRO A 25 0.15 -3.10 13.70
CA PRO A 25 0.11 -1.68 13.98
C PRO A 25 1.25 -0.93 13.27
N THR A 26 0.89 0.09 12.49
CA THR A 26 1.85 0.97 11.80
C THR A 26 1.61 2.41 12.24
N VAL A 27 2.67 3.16 12.54
CA VAL A 27 2.54 4.58 12.87
C VAL A 27 2.49 5.37 11.56
N VAL A 28 1.48 6.23 11.43
CA VAL A 28 1.27 7.15 10.30
C VAL A 28 0.79 8.47 10.86
N GLU A 29 1.55 9.55 10.61
CA GLU A 29 1.24 10.89 11.13
C GLU A 29 1.01 10.91 12.65
N GLY A 30 1.88 10.21 13.38
CA GLY A 30 1.79 10.06 14.83
C GLY A 30 0.62 9.21 15.35
N ARG A 31 -0.16 8.55 14.48
CA ARG A 31 -1.27 7.67 14.88
C ARG A 31 -0.94 6.21 14.56
N ARG A 32 -1.29 5.30 15.47
CA ARG A 32 -1.24 3.86 15.19
C ARG A 32 -2.44 3.49 14.33
N ARG A 33 -2.18 2.83 13.21
CA ARG A 33 -3.17 2.40 12.23
C ARG A 33 -2.99 0.93 11.90
N LEU A 34 -4.11 0.22 11.75
CA LEU A 34 -4.15 -1.11 11.15
C LEU A 34 -4.57 -0.97 9.69
N VAL A 35 -3.85 -1.67 8.82
CA VAL A 35 -4.06 -1.64 7.37
C VAL A 35 -4.21 -3.08 6.90
N HIS A 36 -5.39 -3.46 6.44
CA HIS A 36 -5.67 -4.83 5.97
C HIS A 36 -6.87 -4.87 5.02
N GLU A 37 -7.17 -6.07 4.54
CA GLU A 37 -8.24 -6.37 3.61
C GLU A 37 -9.20 -7.41 4.20
N VAL A 38 -10.49 -7.22 4.00
CA VAL A 38 -11.52 -8.22 4.31
C VAL A 38 -12.06 -8.74 2.99
N HIS A 39 -11.78 -10.00 2.70
CA HIS A 39 -12.25 -10.71 1.51
C HIS A 39 -13.63 -11.29 1.80
N LEU A 40 -14.58 -10.99 0.93
CA LEU A 40 -15.95 -11.46 0.99
C LEU A 40 -16.23 -12.30 -0.26
N THR A 41 -16.30 -13.62 -0.14
CA THR A 41 -16.62 -14.51 -1.25
C THR A 41 -18.07 -14.95 -1.15
N ASN A 42 -18.85 -14.73 -2.20
CA ASN A 42 -20.23 -15.20 -2.26
C ASN A 42 -20.28 -16.60 -2.91
N PHE A 43 -20.50 -17.64 -2.11
CA PHE A 43 -20.70 -19.01 -2.59
C PHE A 43 -22.18 -19.37 -2.82
N THR A 44 -23.11 -18.50 -2.46
CA THR A 44 -24.56 -18.72 -2.63
C THR A 44 -24.96 -18.61 -4.10
N SER A 45 -26.15 -19.10 -4.46
CA SER A 45 -26.69 -18.97 -5.83
C SER A 45 -27.10 -17.55 -6.21
N ASP A 46 -27.44 -16.72 -5.23
CA ASP A 46 -28.00 -15.39 -5.45
C ASP A 46 -26.98 -14.27 -5.14
N PRO A 47 -27.07 -13.11 -5.80
CA PRO A 47 -26.29 -11.94 -5.40
C PRO A 47 -26.59 -11.51 -3.97
N LEU A 48 -25.54 -11.10 -3.24
CA LEU A 48 -25.65 -10.54 -1.90
C LEU A 48 -25.16 -9.09 -1.91
N VAL A 49 -25.89 -8.19 -1.24
CA VAL A 49 -25.55 -6.76 -1.19
C VAL A 49 -24.97 -6.40 0.17
N VAL A 50 -23.72 -5.95 0.21
CA VAL A 50 -23.07 -5.52 1.45
C VAL A 50 -23.63 -4.17 1.89
N ARG A 51 -24.20 -4.10 3.10
CA ARG A 51 -24.83 -2.88 3.63
C ARG A 51 -23.98 -2.17 4.68
N ARG A 52 -23.30 -2.95 5.52
CA ARG A 52 -22.49 -2.43 6.62
C ARG A 52 -21.36 -3.39 6.96
N VAL A 53 -20.21 -2.83 7.29
CA VAL A 53 -19.07 -3.54 7.87
C VAL A 53 -18.80 -2.95 9.25
N ARG A 54 -18.92 -3.75 10.31
CA ARG A 54 -18.48 -3.39 11.66
C ARG A 54 -17.18 -4.11 11.97
N ILE A 55 -16.21 -3.38 12.50
CA ILE A 55 -14.97 -3.94 13.04
C ILE A 55 -15.03 -3.82 14.54
N ALA A 56 -14.80 -4.92 15.23
CA ALA A 56 -14.83 -5.01 16.67
C ALA A 56 -13.52 -5.55 17.22
N ASP A 57 -13.17 -5.13 18.43
CA ASP A 57 -12.20 -5.82 19.26
C ASP A 57 -12.74 -7.23 19.59
N ALA A 58 -11.93 -8.26 19.30
CA ALA A 58 -12.36 -9.65 19.40
C ALA A 58 -12.54 -10.14 20.86
N ASP A 59 -11.93 -9.47 21.83
CA ASP A 59 -11.93 -9.87 23.23
C ASP A 59 -13.04 -9.18 24.03
N THR A 60 -13.31 -7.91 23.72
CA THR A 60 -14.27 -7.06 24.43
C THR A 60 -15.59 -6.87 23.67
N GLY A 61 -15.59 -7.11 22.36
CA GLY A 61 -16.72 -6.81 21.47
C GLY A 61 -16.89 -5.31 21.16
N ALA A 62 -16.03 -4.45 21.72
CA ALA A 62 -16.07 -3.01 21.53
C ALA A 62 -15.97 -2.65 20.04
N THR A 63 -16.82 -1.75 19.58
CA THR A 63 -16.80 -1.32 18.17
C THR A 63 -15.62 -0.39 17.95
N LEU A 64 -14.75 -0.75 17.01
CA LEU A 64 -13.59 0.04 16.59
C LEU A 64 -13.91 0.90 15.37
N ALA A 65 -14.69 0.37 14.42
CA ALA A 65 -15.15 1.12 13.26
C ALA A 65 -16.45 0.57 12.68
N VAL A 66 -17.15 1.43 11.95
CA VAL A 66 -18.35 1.09 11.18
C VAL A 66 -18.28 1.78 9.84
N PHE A 67 -18.48 1.03 8.76
CA PHE A 67 -18.60 1.55 7.41
C PHE A 67 -19.95 1.17 6.82
N ALA A 68 -20.67 2.14 6.26
CA ALA A 68 -21.93 1.97 5.55
C ALA A 68 -22.09 3.07 4.49
N GLY A 69 -23.03 2.90 3.56
CA GLY A 69 -23.31 3.90 2.51
C GLY A 69 -22.06 4.23 1.69
N GLU A 70 -21.82 5.52 1.47
CA GLU A 70 -20.69 6.00 0.66
C GLU A 70 -19.33 5.59 1.25
N ALA A 71 -19.17 5.64 2.57
CA ALA A 71 -17.92 5.27 3.23
C ALA A 71 -17.54 3.79 2.99
N LEU A 72 -18.56 2.92 2.90
CA LEU A 72 -18.37 1.52 2.50
C LEU A 72 -18.10 1.39 1.00
N ALA A 73 -18.88 2.06 0.16
CA ALA A 73 -18.72 2.01 -1.30
C ALA A 73 -17.31 2.43 -1.75
N GLN A 74 -16.73 3.45 -1.11
CA GLN A 74 -15.36 3.90 -1.39
C GLN A 74 -14.29 2.86 -1.02
N ARG A 75 -14.57 1.96 -0.07
CA ARG A 75 -13.64 0.94 0.45
C ARG A 75 -13.77 -0.41 -0.22
N LEU A 76 -14.86 -0.64 -0.94
CA LEU A 76 -15.19 -1.95 -1.46
C LEU A 76 -14.84 -2.01 -2.96
N ALA A 77 -14.11 -3.05 -3.37
CA ALA A 77 -13.83 -3.34 -4.77
C ALA A 77 -14.26 -4.77 -5.12
N ALA A 78 -14.96 -4.92 -6.24
CA ALA A 78 -15.24 -6.23 -6.83
C ALA A 78 -13.96 -6.82 -7.47
N VAL A 79 -13.82 -8.14 -7.43
CA VAL A 79 -12.69 -8.88 -8.02
C VAL A 79 -13.22 -9.99 -8.96
N PRO A 80 -12.99 -9.89 -10.29
CA PRO A 80 -12.39 -8.76 -10.99
C PRO A 80 -13.28 -7.51 -10.91
N ALA A 81 -12.69 -6.34 -11.16
CA ALA A 81 -13.44 -5.08 -11.17
C ALA A 81 -14.57 -5.15 -12.22
N VAL A 82 -15.78 -4.82 -11.79
CA VAL A 82 -16.96 -4.71 -12.67
C VAL A 82 -17.49 -3.28 -12.62
N ALA A 83 -18.04 -2.80 -13.73
CA ALA A 83 -18.75 -1.53 -13.75
C ALA A 83 -20.10 -1.68 -13.02
N GLY A 84 -20.48 -0.69 -12.20
CA GLY A 84 -21.75 -0.68 -11.48
C GLY A 84 -21.60 -0.56 -9.98
N ASP A 85 -22.61 -1.02 -9.24
CA ASP A 85 -22.64 -1.00 -7.78
C ASP A 85 -21.61 -1.96 -7.19
N ALA A 86 -20.54 -1.40 -6.61
CA ALA A 86 -19.50 -2.18 -5.97
C ALA A 86 -20.03 -3.02 -4.80
N THR A 87 -21.12 -2.61 -4.13
CA THR A 87 -21.62 -3.28 -2.93
C THR A 87 -22.37 -4.59 -3.22
N THR A 88 -22.75 -4.85 -4.47
CA THR A 88 -23.39 -6.09 -4.87
C THR A 88 -22.34 -7.14 -5.28
N VAL A 89 -22.28 -8.25 -4.56
CA VAL A 89 -21.38 -9.37 -4.84
C VAL A 89 -22.17 -10.50 -5.48
N ALA A 90 -22.00 -10.67 -6.79
CA ALA A 90 -22.66 -11.74 -7.54
C ALA A 90 -22.22 -13.14 -7.07
N SER A 91 -23.04 -14.16 -7.36
CA SER A 91 -22.70 -15.56 -7.10
C SER A 91 -21.34 -15.93 -7.71
N GLY A 92 -20.52 -16.65 -6.93
CA GLY A 92 -19.17 -17.06 -7.32
C GLY A 92 -18.15 -15.92 -7.43
N ARG A 93 -18.52 -14.68 -7.04
CA ARG A 93 -17.61 -13.53 -7.05
C ARG A 93 -17.09 -13.21 -5.67
N ARG A 94 -15.99 -12.44 -5.66
CA ARG A 94 -15.37 -11.90 -4.46
C ARG A 94 -15.41 -10.37 -4.49
N ALA A 95 -15.66 -9.78 -3.33
CA ALA A 95 -15.34 -8.39 -3.05
C ALA A 95 -14.23 -8.30 -2.01
N ILE A 96 -13.46 -7.22 -2.05
CA ILE A 96 -12.46 -6.88 -1.04
C ILE A 96 -12.86 -5.55 -0.42
N VAL A 97 -12.91 -5.51 0.92
CA VAL A 97 -13.06 -4.27 1.68
C VAL A 97 -11.69 -3.86 2.21
N PHE A 98 -11.18 -2.72 1.73
CA PHE A 98 -9.91 -2.14 2.16
C PHE A 98 -10.10 -1.34 3.43
N ILE A 99 -9.33 -1.66 4.47
CA ILE A 99 -9.47 -1.08 5.80
C ILE A 99 -8.21 -0.32 6.18
N GLU A 100 -8.40 0.95 6.56
CA GLU A 100 -7.46 1.77 7.29
C GLU A 100 -8.13 2.16 8.62
N LEU A 101 -7.71 1.51 9.71
CA LEU A 101 -8.33 1.66 11.03
C LEU A 101 -7.37 2.38 11.98
N ASP A 102 -7.68 3.63 12.31
CA ASP A 102 -6.99 4.35 13.38
C ASP A 102 -7.31 3.72 14.74
N LEU A 103 -6.28 3.43 15.53
CA LEU A 103 -6.42 2.93 16.89
C LEU A 103 -6.39 4.09 17.88
N ALA A 104 -7.26 4.02 18.88
CA ALA A 104 -7.23 4.93 20.02
C ALA A 104 -5.88 4.84 20.77
N SER A 105 -5.62 5.84 21.61
CA SER A 105 -4.54 5.76 22.60
C SER A 105 -4.84 4.65 23.61
N GLY A 106 -3.79 3.94 24.08
CA GLY A 106 -3.91 2.81 25.01
C GLY A 106 -3.43 1.48 24.43
N ASP A 107 -3.86 0.37 25.02
CA ASP A 107 -3.49 -0.95 24.52
C ASP A 107 -4.22 -1.28 23.22
N PRO A 108 -3.51 -1.71 22.16
CA PRO A 108 -4.16 -2.11 20.91
C PRO A 108 -4.95 -3.42 21.11
N PRO A 109 -6.01 -3.65 20.32
CA PRO A 109 -6.72 -4.93 20.32
C PRO A 109 -5.74 -6.08 20.06
N ARG A 110 -5.93 -7.24 20.69
CA ARG A 110 -5.15 -8.45 20.37
C ARG A 110 -5.71 -9.23 19.18
N GLY A 111 -6.94 -8.92 18.80
CA GLY A 111 -7.58 -9.46 17.63
C GLY A 111 -8.80 -8.65 17.21
N LEU A 112 -9.21 -8.84 15.96
CA LEU A 112 -10.38 -8.22 15.36
C LEU A 112 -11.42 -9.29 15.03
N VAL A 113 -12.68 -8.86 15.00
CA VAL A 113 -13.77 -9.58 14.34
C VAL A 113 -14.47 -8.62 13.38
N HIS A 114 -14.85 -9.12 12.20
CA HIS A 114 -15.55 -8.36 11.17
C HIS A 114 -16.98 -8.87 11.07
N GLU A 115 -17.95 -7.98 11.28
CA GLU A 115 -19.36 -8.29 11.09
C GLU A 115 -19.87 -7.62 9.83
N ILE A 116 -20.47 -8.41 8.96
CA ILE A 116 -20.98 -7.97 7.67
C ILE A 116 -22.50 -8.04 7.72
N THR A 117 -23.14 -6.88 7.70
CA THR A 117 -24.57 -6.79 7.42
C THR A 117 -24.78 -6.81 5.91
N TYR A 118 -25.59 -7.74 5.43
CA TYR A 118 -25.86 -7.91 4.01
C TYR A 118 -27.36 -8.10 3.74
N ALA A 119 -27.79 -7.79 2.52
CA ALA A 119 -29.15 -8.01 2.06
C ALA A 119 -29.20 -9.04 0.93
N THR A 120 -30.24 -9.88 0.92
CA THR A 120 -30.61 -10.75 -0.19
C THR A 120 -31.44 -9.99 -1.23
N THR A 121 -31.67 -10.62 -2.38
CA THR A 121 -32.41 -10.03 -3.52
C THR A 121 -33.86 -9.68 -3.19
N ASP A 122 -34.48 -10.39 -2.24
CA ASP A 122 -35.82 -10.09 -1.70
C ASP A 122 -35.83 -8.93 -0.69
N GLY A 123 -34.67 -8.34 -0.40
CA GLY A 123 -34.50 -7.22 0.53
C GLY A 123 -34.34 -7.63 2.00
N ALA A 124 -34.43 -8.92 2.34
CA ALA A 124 -34.19 -9.38 3.71
C ALA A 124 -32.73 -9.13 4.12
N THR A 125 -32.51 -8.69 5.36
CA THR A 125 -31.19 -8.30 5.86
C THR A 125 -30.72 -9.26 6.95
N PHE A 126 -29.45 -9.66 6.86
CA PHE A 126 -28.80 -10.60 7.75
C PHE A 126 -27.43 -10.08 8.19
N VAL A 127 -26.87 -10.73 9.21
CA VAL A 127 -25.51 -10.46 9.69
C VAL A 127 -24.72 -11.76 9.70
N VAL A 128 -23.51 -11.72 9.15
CA VAL A 128 -22.52 -12.78 9.31
C VAL A 128 -21.31 -12.22 10.06
N VAL A 129 -20.79 -13.01 10.99
CA VAL A 129 -19.62 -12.67 11.81
C VAL A 129 -18.44 -13.50 11.33
N GLY A 130 -17.36 -12.84 10.93
CA GLY A 130 -16.14 -13.49 10.48
C GLY A 130 -15.35 -14.14 11.62
N PRO A 131 -14.31 -14.92 11.30
CA PRO A 131 -13.43 -15.50 12.30
C PRO A 131 -12.65 -14.43 13.07
N ARG A 132 -12.11 -14.81 14.23
CA ARG A 132 -11.13 -13.99 14.94
C ARG A 132 -9.87 -13.82 14.07
N VAL A 133 -9.48 -12.59 13.83
CA VAL A 133 -8.23 -12.22 13.15
C VAL A 133 -7.24 -11.74 14.20
N PRO A 134 -6.08 -12.40 14.40
CA PRO A 134 -5.08 -11.89 15.32
C PRO A 134 -4.47 -10.58 14.82
N ILE A 135 -4.05 -9.72 15.75
CA ILE A 135 -3.13 -8.61 15.43
C ILE A 135 -1.72 -9.16 15.50
N ASP A 136 -0.93 -8.90 14.47
CA ASP A 136 0.50 -9.22 14.48
C ASP A 136 1.22 -8.20 15.39
N PRO A 137 1.82 -8.64 16.51
CA PRO A 137 2.45 -7.74 17.46
C PRO A 137 3.82 -7.24 17.00
N ARG A 138 4.36 -7.78 15.90
CA ARG A 138 5.69 -7.39 15.41
C ARG A 138 5.66 -5.94 14.93
N PRO A 139 6.59 -5.09 15.42
CA PRO A 139 6.68 -3.72 14.93
C PRO A 139 7.09 -3.73 13.44
N PRO A 140 6.69 -2.71 12.67
CA PRO A 140 7.21 -2.50 11.32
C PRO A 140 8.73 -2.43 11.34
N VAL A 141 9.37 -2.87 10.25
CA VAL A 141 10.81 -2.68 10.11
C VAL A 141 11.11 -1.19 9.95
N VAL A 142 12.09 -0.70 10.71
CA VAL A 142 12.54 0.70 10.66
C VAL A 142 13.71 0.81 9.68
N LEU A 143 13.57 1.70 8.71
CA LEU A 143 14.43 1.82 7.53
C LEU A 143 15.04 3.22 7.43
N GLY A 144 16.24 3.30 6.87
CA GLY A 144 16.82 4.56 6.45
C GLY A 144 16.17 5.14 5.19
N PRO A 145 16.62 6.33 4.77
CA PRO A 145 16.09 6.97 3.58
C PRO A 145 16.49 6.21 2.29
N PRO A 146 15.56 5.97 1.35
CA PRO A 146 15.87 5.36 0.06
C PRO A 146 16.39 6.38 -0.97
N LEU A 147 16.28 7.67 -0.66
CA LEU A 147 16.63 8.82 -1.48
C LEU A 147 17.21 9.92 -0.58
N ALA A 148 18.14 10.73 -1.09
CA ALA A 148 18.68 11.87 -0.34
C ALA A 148 17.82 13.14 -0.51
N GLY A 149 17.84 14.01 0.50
CA GLY A 149 17.26 15.35 0.42
C GLY A 149 15.77 15.37 0.04
N GLY A 150 15.38 16.27 -0.86
CA GLY A 150 14.01 16.46 -1.32
C GLY A 150 13.83 17.78 -2.06
N PRO A 151 12.60 18.30 -2.18
CA PRO A 151 11.35 17.70 -1.73
C PRO A 151 10.91 16.45 -2.53
N TRP A 152 10.40 15.45 -1.83
CA TRP A 152 9.78 14.24 -2.39
C TRP A 152 8.32 14.16 -1.97
N VAL A 153 7.43 13.85 -2.89
CA VAL A 153 6.04 13.50 -2.59
C VAL A 153 5.97 12.01 -2.38
N ALA A 154 5.51 11.57 -1.20
CA ALA A 154 5.22 10.17 -0.91
C ALA A 154 3.82 9.84 -1.44
N VAL A 155 3.76 9.37 -2.68
CA VAL A 155 2.50 9.06 -3.36
C VAL A 155 2.06 7.67 -2.99
N HIS A 156 0.99 7.62 -2.21
CA HIS A 156 0.15 6.46 -2.01
C HIS A 156 -1.22 6.98 -1.61
N ASN A 157 -2.31 6.45 -2.17
CA ASN A 157 -3.65 6.79 -1.71
C ASN A 157 -4.48 5.51 -1.59
N PRO A 158 -4.97 5.17 -0.38
CA PRO A 158 -5.71 3.93 -0.16
C PRO A 158 -7.04 3.86 -0.92
N SER A 159 -7.59 5.00 -1.33
CA SER A 159 -8.84 5.10 -2.08
C SER A 159 -8.67 5.01 -3.59
N TRP A 160 -7.43 5.05 -4.11
CA TRP A 160 -7.22 5.06 -5.55
C TRP A 160 -7.45 3.67 -6.15
N ALA A 161 -8.46 3.54 -7.01
CA ALA A 161 -8.87 2.27 -7.62
C ALA A 161 -7.75 1.51 -8.33
N ARG A 162 -6.74 2.21 -8.86
CA ARG A 162 -5.55 1.62 -9.51
C ARG A 162 -4.25 1.89 -8.74
N GLY A 163 -4.34 2.39 -7.52
CA GLY A 163 -3.18 2.54 -6.65
C GLY A 163 -2.68 1.17 -6.19
N HIS A 164 -1.38 1.07 -5.93
CA HIS A 164 -0.67 -0.16 -5.52
C HIS A 164 -1.43 -0.99 -4.45
N ARG A 165 -2.09 -0.33 -3.48
CA ARG A 165 -2.87 -0.98 -2.42
C ARG A 165 -4.10 -1.75 -2.91
N ARG A 166 -4.65 -1.41 -4.08
CA ARG A 166 -5.87 -2.03 -4.65
C ARG A 166 -5.60 -2.98 -5.80
N VAL A 167 -4.33 -3.25 -6.13
CA VAL A 167 -3.96 -4.19 -7.18
C VAL A 167 -3.63 -5.54 -6.58
N VAL A 168 -4.47 -6.53 -6.89
CA VAL A 168 -4.28 -7.93 -6.49
C VAL A 168 -3.55 -8.67 -7.61
N TYR A 169 -2.46 -9.34 -7.25
CA TYR A 169 -1.69 -10.18 -8.14
C TYR A 169 -1.92 -11.66 -7.81
N THR A 170 -2.19 -12.47 -8.83
CA THR A 170 -2.31 -13.93 -8.70
C THR A 170 -1.09 -14.60 -9.31
N VAL A 171 -0.14 -14.99 -8.46
CA VAL A 171 1.13 -15.62 -8.85
C VAL A 171 1.32 -16.88 -8.01
N ASP A 172 1.77 -17.96 -8.63
CA ASP A 172 2.03 -19.25 -7.97
C ASP A 172 0.83 -19.76 -7.15
N GLY A 173 -0.38 -19.63 -7.71
CA GLY A 173 -1.63 -20.09 -7.09
C GLY A 173 -2.15 -19.25 -5.92
N GLY A 174 -1.48 -18.14 -5.56
CA GLY A 174 -1.88 -17.25 -4.47
C GLY A 174 -2.26 -15.85 -4.93
N ALA A 175 -3.35 -15.29 -4.40
CA ALA A 175 -3.75 -13.91 -4.57
C ALA A 175 -3.13 -13.04 -3.47
N ARG A 176 -2.34 -12.03 -3.82
CA ARG A 176 -1.57 -11.20 -2.89
C ARG A 176 -1.61 -9.73 -3.27
N ILE A 177 -1.24 -8.86 -2.34
CA ILE A 177 -1.10 -7.42 -2.57
C ILE A 177 0.32 -7.01 -2.18
N PRO A 178 1.29 -7.09 -3.12
CA PRO A 178 2.67 -6.68 -2.87
C PRO A 178 2.76 -5.20 -2.52
N GLY A 179 1.95 -4.40 -3.19
CA GLY A 179 1.87 -2.95 -3.00
C GLY A 179 1.13 -2.50 -1.73
N ARG A 180 0.87 -3.33 -0.72
CA ARG A 180 -0.01 -2.95 0.41
C ARG A 180 0.44 -1.67 1.13
N PHE A 181 1.75 -1.51 1.30
CA PHE A 181 2.40 -0.36 1.94
C PHE A 181 3.38 0.37 1.01
N ALA A 182 3.33 0.09 -0.29
CA ALA A 182 4.23 0.72 -1.25
C ALA A 182 4.09 2.24 -1.27
N VAL A 183 5.17 2.92 -1.63
CA VAL A 183 5.22 4.37 -1.79
C VAL A 183 5.95 4.68 -3.09
N ASP A 184 5.31 5.52 -3.91
CA ASP A 184 5.96 6.10 -5.08
C ASP A 184 6.53 7.47 -4.70
N PHE A 185 7.85 7.62 -4.73
CA PHE A 185 8.51 8.89 -4.44
C PHE A 185 8.68 9.71 -5.71
N VAL A 186 7.92 10.80 -5.83
CA VAL A 186 7.98 11.74 -6.95
C VAL A 186 8.68 13.01 -6.52
N ARG A 187 9.71 13.44 -7.25
CA ARG A 187 10.42 14.67 -6.91
C ARG A 187 9.66 15.91 -7.35
N VAL A 188 9.66 16.95 -6.52
CA VAL A 188 9.04 18.23 -6.85
C VAL A 188 9.92 19.42 -6.44
N ASP A 189 9.79 20.53 -7.17
CA ASP A 189 10.38 21.82 -6.76
C ASP A 189 9.42 22.62 -5.87
N PRO A 190 9.83 23.70 -5.15
CA PRO A 190 8.94 24.47 -4.27
C PRO A 190 7.65 25.04 -4.88
N ARG A 191 7.50 25.00 -6.22
CA ARG A 191 6.29 25.43 -6.94
C ARG A 191 5.40 24.25 -7.33
N GLY A 192 5.75 23.02 -6.92
CA GLY A 192 5.04 21.79 -7.22
C GLY A 192 5.29 21.22 -8.61
N ARG A 193 6.28 21.74 -9.36
CA ARG A 193 6.62 21.19 -10.68
C ARG A 193 7.40 19.88 -10.51
N THR A 194 7.19 18.95 -11.43
CA THR A 194 7.89 17.65 -11.50
C THR A 194 8.92 17.58 -12.64
N THR A 195 9.11 18.65 -13.41
CA THR A 195 10.06 18.72 -14.54
C THR A 195 10.80 20.06 -14.55
N ARG A 196 12.01 20.08 -15.11
CA ARG A 196 12.79 21.31 -15.39
C ARG A 196 12.64 21.79 -16.83
N GLY A 197 12.04 20.99 -17.70
CA GLY A 197 11.98 21.21 -19.14
C GLY A 197 10.69 20.66 -19.73
N ASP A 198 10.82 19.80 -20.73
CA ASP A 198 9.67 19.16 -21.37
C ASP A 198 9.05 18.12 -20.41
N PRO A 199 7.77 18.27 -20.01
CA PRO A 199 7.10 17.31 -19.13
C PRO A 199 6.92 15.92 -19.75
N ASP A 200 7.08 15.77 -21.07
CA ASP A 200 6.96 14.48 -21.75
C ASP A 200 8.31 13.79 -21.96
N ARG A 201 9.43 14.43 -21.59
CA ARG A 201 10.78 13.87 -21.71
C ARG A 201 11.25 13.33 -20.35
N ALA A 202 11.52 12.03 -20.29
CA ALA A 202 11.90 11.37 -19.04
C ALA A 202 13.13 12.00 -18.35
N ALA A 203 14.14 12.38 -19.14
CA ALA A 203 15.37 13.00 -18.65
C ALA A 203 15.19 14.43 -18.09
N ASP A 204 14.06 15.09 -18.37
CA ASP A 204 13.78 16.44 -17.86
C ASP A 204 12.98 16.39 -16.54
N ALA A 205 12.47 15.22 -16.17
CA ALA A 205 11.80 15.01 -14.90
C ALA A 205 12.76 15.23 -13.72
N LEU A 206 12.25 15.88 -12.68
CA LEU A 206 12.95 15.98 -11.41
C LEU A 206 13.08 14.58 -10.80
N GLY A 207 14.27 14.27 -10.31
CA GLY A 207 14.53 12.97 -9.69
C GLY A 207 15.11 11.94 -10.65
N HIS A 208 14.88 12.05 -11.96
CA HIS A 208 15.51 11.13 -12.93
C HIS A 208 17.04 11.22 -12.82
N GLY A 209 17.67 10.08 -12.57
CA GLY A 209 19.10 9.98 -12.31
C GLY A 209 19.55 10.36 -10.89
N ASP A 210 18.65 10.71 -9.97
CA ASP A 210 19.01 10.88 -8.56
C ASP A 210 19.40 9.51 -7.95
N ALA A 211 20.38 9.52 -7.05
CA ALA A 211 20.91 8.32 -6.43
C ALA A 211 19.86 7.62 -5.54
N VAL A 212 19.74 6.30 -5.69
CA VAL A 212 18.93 5.42 -4.85
C VAL A 212 19.82 4.74 -3.82
N LEU A 213 19.38 4.75 -2.56
CA LEU A 213 20.18 4.35 -1.40
C LEU A 213 19.67 3.05 -0.77
N ALA A 214 20.60 2.19 -0.36
CA ALA A 214 20.29 1.06 0.51
C ALA A 214 19.73 1.57 1.85
N VAL A 215 18.54 1.11 2.23
CA VAL A 215 17.85 1.60 3.44
C VAL A 215 18.33 0.95 4.72
N ALA A 216 19.10 -0.13 4.61
CA ALA A 216 19.61 -0.90 5.73
C ALA A 216 20.90 -1.62 5.32
N ASP A 217 21.65 -2.11 6.31
CA ASP A 217 22.66 -3.14 6.07
C ASP A 217 21.93 -4.42 5.65
N ALA A 218 22.26 -4.94 4.47
CA ALA A 218 21.49 -6.00 3.83
C ALA A 218 22.34 -6.81 2.84
N VAL A 219 21.76 -7.91 2.36
CA VAL A 219 22.30 -8.68 1.23
C VAL A 219 21.44 -8.43 0.01
N VAL A 220 22.04 -8.19 -1.14
CA VAL A 220 21.31 -8.07 -2.41
C VAL A 220 20.74 -9.43 -2.78
N ALA A 221 19.42 -9.54 -2.80
CA ALA A 221 18.69 -10.78 -3.10
C ALA A 221 18.54 -11.00 -4.61
N ALA A 222 18.25 -9.93 -5.35
CA ALA A 222 18.07 -9.96 -6.80
C ALA A 222 18.27 -8.57 -7.39
N THR A 223 18.57 -8.52 -8.69
CA THR A 223 18.67 -7.29 -9.48
C THR A 223 18.16 -7.52 -10.89
N ARG A 224 17.67 -6.46 -11.53
CA ARG A 224 17.48 -6.38 -12.98
C ARG A 224 17.95 -5.01 -13.47
N ASP A 225 18.69 -4.97 -14.57
CA ASP A 225 19.27 -3.73 -15.12
C ASP A 225 19.30 -3.69 -16.67
N ASP A 226 18.61 -4.63 -17.32
CA ASP A 226 18.64 -4.83 -18.77
C ASP A 226 17.44 -4.21 -19.50
N MET A 227 16.45 -3.69 -18.76
CA MET A 227 15.23 -3.16 -19.34
C MET A 227 15.44 -1.71 -19.76
N THR A 228 15.23 -1.41 -21.03
CA THR A 228 15.26 -0.03 -21.53
C THR A 228 14.05 0.76 -21.02
N GLU A 229 14.22 2.07 -20.80
CA GLU A 229 13.13 2.99 -20.52
C GLU A 229 12.77 3.81 -21.77
N SER A 230 11.52 4.25 -21.89
CA SER A 230 11.12 5.15 -22.97
C SER A 230 11.67 6.56 -22.72
N PRO A 231 12.30 7.22 -23.70
CA PRO A 231 12.72 8.62 -23.55
C PRO A 231 11.53 9.59 -23.52
N VAL A 232 10.37 9.17 -24.02
CA VAL A 232 9.12 9.94 -24.09
C VAL A 232 8.07 9.28 -23.21
N ILE A 233 7.60 9.98 -22.18
CA ILE A 233 6.72 9.46 -21.13
C ILE A 233 5.39 8.99 -21.70
N SER A 234 4.75 9.81 -22.53
CA SER A 234 3.47 9.50 -23.20
C SER A 234 3.54 8.31 -24.16
N ARG A 235 4.75 7.86 -24.52
CA ARG A 235 5.00 6.73 -25.40
C ARG A 235 5.55 5.50 -24.68
N ASN A 236 5.53 5.47 -23.34
CA ASN A 236 5.89 4.26 -22.60
C ASN A 236 4.95 3.12 -23.03
N PRO A 237 5.49 2.03 -23.63
CA PRO A 237 4.64 0.94 -24.08
C PRO A 237 4.06 0.20 -22.88
N LYS A 238 2.99 -0.56 -23.12
CA LYS A 238 2.54 -1.55 -22.16
C LYS A 238 3.54 -2.69 -22.12
N HIS A 239 3.99 -3.06 -20.93
CA HIS A 239 4.93 -4.15 -20.75
C HIS A 239 4.22 -5.47 -20.48
N ARG A 240 4.98 -6.57 -20.54
CA ARG A 240 4.47 -7.88 -20.12
C ARG A 240 4.33 -7.87 -18.60
N PHE A 241 3.45 -8.72 -18.08
CA PHE A 241 3.23 -8.85 -16.64
C PHE A 241 4.52 -8.98 -15.81
N GLY A 242 5.47 -9.81 -16.25
CA GLY A 242 6.76 -10.01 -15.56
C GLY A 242 7.77 -8.86 -15.71
N ASP A 243 7.47 -7.88 -16.56
CA ASP A 243 8.31 -6.70 -16.81
C ASP A 243 7.78 -5.44 -16.10
N ALA A 244 6.67 -5.54 -15.36
CA ALA A 244 6.02 -4.40 -14.73
C ALA A 244 6.95 -3.63 -13.78
N THR A 245 7.81 -4.33 -13.06
CA THR A 245 8.72 -3.76 -12.05
C THR A 245 9.86 -2.93 -12.66
N GLY A 246 10.10 -3.04 -13.97
CA GLY A 246 11.26 -2.40 -14.60
C GLY A 246 12.59 -3.01 -14.15
N ASN A 247 13.64 -2.21 -14.21
CA ASN A 247 14.89 -2.49 -13.52
C ASN A 247 14.69 -2.28 -12.03
N TYR A 248 15.31 -3.14 -11.23
CA TYR A 248 15.12 -3.11 -9.80
C TYR A 248 16.34 -3.64 -9.04
N VAL A 249 16.39 -3.28 -7.76
CA VAL A 249 17.22 -3.94 -6.75
C VAL A 249 16.29 -4.48 -5.66
N ALA A 250 16.54 -5.71 -5.21
CA ALA A 250 15.87 -6.32 -4.08
C ALA A 250 16.90 -6.58 -2.97
N LEU A 251 16.65 -6.07 -1.76
CA LEU A 251 17.53 -6.25 -0.60
C LEU A 251 16.87 -7.17 0.43
N ALA A 252 17.51 -8.31 0.74
CA ALA A 252 17.10 -9.18 1.84
C ALA A 252 17.61 -8.61 3.17
N LEU A 253 16.66 -8.29 4.05
CA LEU A 253 16.95 -7.81 5.40
C LEU A 253 17.23 -9.00 6.34
N PRO A 254 17.98 -8.78 7.44
CA PRO A 254 18.24 -9.83 8.44
C PRO A 254 16.98 -10.46 9.04
N GLY A 255 15.86 -9.71 9.09
CA GLY A 255 14.57 -10.17 9.61
C GLY A 255 13.76 -11.04 8.62
N GLY A 256 14.29 -11.32 7.43
CA GLY A 256 13.65 -12.14 6.40
C GLY A 256 12.73 -11.38 5.44
N GLN A 257 12.48 -10.09 5.67
CA GLN A 257 11.76 -9.24 4.72
C GLN A 257 12.66 -8.86 3.53
N VAL A 258 12.04 -8.52 2.41
CA VAL A 258 12.74 -8.04 1.21
C VAL A 258 12.29 -6.63 0.88
N VAL A 259 13.23 -5.72 0.64
CA VAL A 259 12.95 -4.34 0.20
C VAL A 259 13.15 -4.26 -1.31
N PHE A 260 12.16 -3.72 -2.02
CA PHE A 260 12.21 -3.54 -3.47
C PHE A 260 12.33 -2.06 -3.84
N TYR A 261 13.21 -1.81 -4.81
CA TYR A 261 13.44 -0.52 -5.45
C TYR A 261 13.20 -0.70 -6.94
N GLU A 262 12.09 -0.20 -7.46
CA GLU A 262 11.64 -0.47 -8.82
C GLU A 262 11.74 0.78 -9.71
N HIS A 263 11.55 0.55 -11.01
CA HIS A 263 11.65 1.58 -12.06
C HIS A 263 13.03 2.25 -12.16
N LEU A 264 14.10 1.52 -11.84
CA LEU A 264 15.46 2.07 -11.88
C LEU A 264 15.91 2.39 -13.32
N LYS A 265 16.85 3.32 -13.43
CA LYS A 265 17.39 3.77 -14.72
C LYS A 265 18.22 2.65 -15.36
N PRO A 266 18.09 2.39 -16.68
CA PRO A 266 18.85 1.33 -17.35
C PRO A 266 20.36 1.54 -17.23
N GLY A 267 21.09 0.48 -16.89
CA GLY A 267 22.54 0.49 -16.74
C GLY A 267 23.04 1.22 -15.49
N SER A 268 22.15 1.54 -14.54
CA SER A 268 22.51 2.31 -13.35
C SER A 268 22.78 1.45 -12.12
N VAL A 269 22.32 0.19 -12.11
CA VAL A 269 22.43 -0.69 -10.94
C VAL A 269 23.89 -0.98 -10.62
N LYS A 270 24.31 -0.66 -9.40
CA LYS A 270 25.72 -0.68 -8.95
C LYS A 270 26.10 -1.91 -8.14
N VAL A 271 25.16 -2.82 -7.92
CA VAL A 271 25.31 -3.98 -7.04
C VAL A 271 24.83 -5.25 -7.74
N ARG A 272 25.21 -6.41 -7.21
CA ARG A 272 24.88 -7.73 -7.76
C ARG A 272 24.30 -8.64 -6.68
N PRO A 273 23.50 -9.67 -7.06
CA PRO A 273 23.02 -10.65 -6.10
C PRO A 273 24.16 -11.27 -5.29
N GLY A 274 24.00 -11.33 -3.97
CA GLY A 274 25.00 -11.81 -3.02
C GLY A 274 25.90 -10.71 -2.43
N ASP A 275 25.91 -9.50 -2.99
CA ASP A 275 26.66 -8.39 -2.41
C ASP A 275 26.09 -7.98 -1.05
N HIS A 276 26.98 -7.64 -0.11
CA HIS A 276 26.61 -6.96 1.12
C HIS A 276 26.63 -5.45 0.89
N VAL A 277 25.52 -4.79 1.23
CA VAL A 277 25.41 -3.33 1.17
C VAL A 277 25.29 -2.75 2.56
N ARG A 278 25.79 -1.53 2.73
CA ARG A 278 25.57 -0.74 3.96
C ARG A 278 24.44 0.23 3.76
N ARG A 279 23.72 0.54 4.84
CA ARG A 279 22.75 1.64 4.86
C ARG A 279 23.39 2.93 4.32
N GLY A 280 22.70 3.61 3.41
CA GLY A 280 23.14 4.83 2.73
C GLY A 280 24.06 4.58 1.52
N GLN A 281 24.45 3.34 1.22
CA GLN A 281 25.20 3.02 0.02
C GLN A 281 24.34 3.25 -1.23
N VAL A 282 24.91 3.90 -2.25
CA VAL A 282 24.25 4.04 -3.56
C VAL A 282 24.19 2.67 -4.26
N ILE A 283 22.98 2.25 -4.63
CA ILE A 283 22.73 0.93 -5.27
C ILE A 283 22.26 1.04 -6.72
N GLY A 284 21.85 2.24 -7.16
CA GLY A 284 21.40 2.52 -8.51
C GLY A 284 20.92 3.96 -8.61
N ASP A 285 20.30 4.31 -9.74
CA ASP A 285 19.74 5.64 -9.97
C ASP A 285 18.24 5.52 -10.32
N LEU A 286 17.44 6.49 -9.87
CA LEU A 286 16.00 6.56 -10.17
C LEU A 286 15.78 6.72 -11.68
N GLY A 287 14.87 5.93 -12.25
CA GLY A 287 14.58 5.95 -13.68
C GLY A 287 13.09 5.93 -14.02
N PHE A 288 12.78 5.30 -15.15
CA PHE A 288 11.44 5.22 -15.72
C PHE A 288 11.21 3.90 -16.49
N SER A 289 11.91 2.84 -16.09
CA SER A 289 11.71 1.51 -16.69
C SER A 289 10.46 0.81 -16.12
N GLY A 290 9.83 -0.08 -16.91
CA GLY A 290 8.65 -0.84 -16.48
C GLY A 290 7.30 -0.15 -16.71
N ASP A 291 6.25 -0.71 -16.11
CA ASP A 291 4.87 -0.22 -16.23
C ASP A 291 4.65 0.97 -15.27
N THR A 292 5.13 2.14 -15.68
CA THR A 292 5.07 3.40 -14.92
C THR A 292 4.52 4.55 -15.77
N THR A 293 3.92 5.55 -15.11
CA THR A 293 3.35 6.76 -15.75
C THR A 293 4.30 7.96 -15.76
N GLY A 294 5.46 7.88 -15.11
CA GLY A 294 6.50 8.89 -15.15
C GLY A 294 7.68 8.54 -14.22
N PRO A 295 8.83 9.24 -14.31
CA PRO A 295 9.98 8.98 -13.45
C PRO A 295 9.63 9.14 -11.95
N HIS A 296 9.84 8.07 -11.18
CA HIS A 296 9.67 8.02 -9.72
C HIS A 296 10.39 6.79 -9.17
N LEU A 297 10.60 6.72 -7.85
CA LEU A 297 11.04 5.50 -7.19
C LEU A 297 9.82 4.80 -6.58
N HIS A 298 9.48 3.61 -7.08
CA HIS A 298 8.53 2.73 -6.38
C HIS A 298 9.30 1.95 -5.33
N PHE A 299 8.84 2.06 -4.07
CA PHE A 299 9.51 1.49 -2.91
C PHE A 299 8.51 0.69 -2.06
N HIS A 300 8.83 -0.56 -1.75
CA HIS A 300 8.01 -1.37 -0.85
C HIS A 300 8.81 -2.43 -0.10
N VAL A 301 8.21 -2.96 0.96
CA VAL A 301 8.73 -4.11 1.72
C VAL A 301 7.79 -5.28 1.54
N ALA A 302 8.34 -6.46 1.30
CA ALA A 302 7.60 -7.68 1.02
C ALA A 302 8.05 -8.85 1.90
N SER A 303 7.17 -9.84 2.00
CA SER A 303 7.39 -11.09 2.77
C SER A 303 8.33 -12.10 2.10
N ALA A 304 8.66 -11.92 0.82
CA ALA A 304 9.55 -12.81 0.08
C ALA A 304 10.18 -12.07 -1.12
N ASN A 305 11.23 -12.66 -1.71
CA ASN A 305 11.86 -12.16 -2.93
C ASN A 305 11.01 -12.48 -4.18
N ALA A 306 9.80 -11.92 -4.23
CA ALA A 306 8.87 -12.05 -5.34
C ALA A 306 8.09 -10.73 -5.46
N PRO A 307 8.57 -9.75 -6.26
CA PRO A 307 8.05 -8.38 -6.24
C PRO A 307 6.55 -8.29 -6.56
N LEU A 308 6.05 -9.17 -7.43
CA LEU A 308 4.62 -9.26 -7.76
C LEU A 308 3.90 -10.41 -7.04
N GLY A 309 4.64 -11.26 -6.33
CA GLY A 309 4.19 -12.56 -5.82
C GLY A 309 4.28 -12.71 -4.30
N ALA A 310 4.59 -11.64 -3.57
CA ALA A 310 4.71 -11.62 -2.12
C ALA A 310 3.67 -10.69 -1.48
N GLU A 311 3.40 -10.87 -0.19
CA GLU A 311 2.59 -9.92 0.58
C GLU A 311 3.40 -8.68 0.93
N GLY A 312 2.81 -7.50 0.69
CA GLY A 312 3.34 -6.22 1.15
C GLY A 312 3.24 -6.09 2.66
N LEU A 313 4.35 -5.74 3.30
CA LEU A 313 4.51 -5.63 4.74
C LEU A 313 4.67 -4.17 5.17
N PRO A 314 4.24 -3.82 6.40
CA PRO A 314 4.46 -2.49 6.92
C PRO A 314 5.94 -2.22 7.19
N PHE A 315 6.33 -0.96 7.01
CA PHE A 315 7.64 -0.43 7.36
C PHE A 315 7.50 1.00 7.85
N ALA A 316 8.57 1.52 8.44
CA ALA A 316 8.68 2.90 8.86
C ALA A 316 10.03 3.47 8.40
N PHE A 317 10.11 4.78 8.19
CA PHE A 317 11.40 5.46 8.11
C PHE A 317 11.81 5.96 9.49
N ASP A 318 13.09 5.80 9.81
CA ASP A 318 13.63 6.24 11.10
C ASP A 318 13.53 7.77 11.25
N ARG A 319 13.69 8.52 10.16
CA ARG A 319 13.54 9.97 10.17
C ARG A 319 13.21 10.55 8.79
N PHE A 320 12.32 11.53 8.78
CA PHE A 320 12.17 12.50 7.69
C PHE A 320 11.64 13.84 8.20
N THR A 321 11.73 14.89 7.38
CA THR A 321 11.10 16.19 7.65
C THR A 321 9.84 16.31 6.82
N LEU A 322 8.69 16.54 7.45
CA LEU A 322 7.45 16.87 6.77
C LEU A 322 7.49 18.33 6.30
N LEU A 323 7.32 18.55 5.00
CA LEU A 323 7.31 19.88 4.38
C LEU A 323 5.89 20.38 4.07
N GLY A 324 4.96 19.46 3.77
CA GLY A 324 3.60 19.80 3.42
C GLY A 324 2.82 18.62 2.86
N ARG A 325 1.79 18.88 2.06
CA ARG A 325 0.97 17.84 1.41
C ARG A 325 0.18 18.34 0.21
N TYR A 326 -0.26 17.38 -0.59
CA TYR A 326 -1.35 17.53 -1.54
C TYR A 326 -2.64 16.94 -0.97
N ASP A 327 -3.70 17.75 -0.85
CA ASP A 327 -5.04 17.26 -0.50
C ASP A 327 -5.69 16.53 -1.69
N ASP A 328 -5.40 17.01 -2.91
CA ASP A 328 -5.74 16.36 -4.17
C ASP A 328 -4.46 16.07 -4.96
N LEU A 329 -4.17 14.78 -5.17
CA LEU A 329 -3.03 14.34 -5.97
C LEU A 329 -3.14 14.77 -7.45
N GLY A 330 -4.36 15.05 -7.94
CA GLY A 330 -4.59 15.60 -9.28
C GLY A 330 -3.90 16.95 -9.53
N ALA A 331 -3.50 17.65 -8.46
CA ALA A 331 -2.75 18.90 -8.48
C ALA A 331 -1.22 18.73 -8.57
N LEU A 332 -0.70 17.51 -8.36
CA LEU A 332 0.73 17.22 -8.49
C LEU A 332 1.25 17.59 -9.88
N GLY A 333 2.38 18.30 -9.94
CA GLY A 333 2.96 18.80 -11.19
C GLY A 333 2.28 20.06 -11.74
N LYS A 334 1.13 20.48 -11.21
CA LYS A 334 0.31 21.59 -11.71
C LYS A 334 0.22 22.75 -10.72
N GLN A 335 0.25 22.47 -9.42
CA GLN A 335 0.11 23.45 -8.35
C GLN A 335 1.10 23.16 -7.22
N ALA A 336 1.42 24.19 -6.44
CA ALA A 336 2.22 24.05 -5.23
C ALA A 336 1.45 23.24 -4.17
N TRP A 337 2.17 22.47 -3.36
CA TRP A 337 1.60 21.79 -2.20
C TRP A 337 1.30 22.79 -1.07
N THR A 338 0.44 22.38 -0.15
CA THR A 338 0.16 23.12 1.08
C THR A 338 1.28 22.84 2.10
N PRO A 339 2.04 23.85 2.56
CA PRO A 339 3.08 23.65 3.56
C PRO A 339 2.53 23.21 4.92
N VAL A 340 3.38 22.61 5.75
CA VAL A 340 3.04 22.39 7.17
C VAL A 340 2.72 23.73 7.85
N ALA A 341 1.68 23.73 8.68
CA ALA A 341 1.27 24.93 9.41
C ALA A 341 2.41 25.46 10.29
N PRO A 342 2.62 26.79 10.35
CA PRO A 342 3.64 27.38 11.21
C PRO A 342 3.48 26.94 12.68
N GLY A 343 4.60 26.58 13.33
CA GLY A 343 4.64 26.20 14.74
C GLY A 343 4.41 24.71 15.03
N LEU A 344 4.13 23.88 14.02
CA LEU A 344 4.17 22.42 14.16
C LEU A 344 5.61 21.90 14.00
N ASP A 345 6.00 20.91 14.82
CA ASP A 345 7.26 20.20 14.63
C ASP A 345 7.20 19.37 13.33
N PRO A 346 8.04 19.68 12.32
CA PRO A 346 8.04 18.94 11.07
C PRO A 346 8.84 17.64 11.17
N ALA A 347 9.60 17.41 12.24
CA ALA A 347 10.38 16.20 12.39
C ALA A 347 9.45 14.99 12.61
N ARG A 348 9.66 13.97 11.80
CA ARG A 348 8.97 12.67 11.89
C ARG A 348 10.00 11.58 12.10
N ALA A 349 9.65 10.57 12.88
CA ALA A 349 10.50 9.43 13.18
C ALA A 349 9.66 8.17 13.39
N ASP A 350 10.24 7.02 13.07
CA ASP A 350 9.66 5.68 13.23
C ASP A 350 8.22 5.56 12.69
N GLU A 351 7.94 6.23 11.57
CA GLU A 351 6.62 6.20 10.94
C GLU A 351 6.67 5.92 9.43
N TRP A 352 5.62 5.28 8.93
CA TRP A 352 5.34 5.22 7.50
C TRP A 352 4.82 6.59 7.06
N PRO A 353 5.33 7.18 5.96
CA PRO A 353 4.93 8.52 5.57
C PRO A 353 3.42 8.54 5.26
N GLY A 354 2.76 9.63 5.64
CA GLY A 354 1.36 9.84 5.30
C GLY A 354 1.12 9.85 3.79
N SER A 355 -0.12 9.61 3.38
CA SER A 355 -0.54 9.68 1.98
C SER A 355 -0.32 11.09 1.42
N ASN A 356 0.35 11.17 0.27
CA ASN A 356 0.58 12.39 -0.53
C ASN A 356 1.26 13.53 0.24
N VAL A 357 2.02 13.20 1.28
CA VAL A 357 2.83 14.19 1.99
C VAL A 357 4.05 14.56 1.18
N VAL A 358 4.46 15.81 1.29
CA VAL A 358 5.76 16.29 0.80
C VAL A 358 6.74 16.22 1.94
N LEU A 359 7.85 15.51 1.74
CA LEU A 359 8.87 15.26 2.74
C LEU A 359 10.28 15.52 2.22
N ARG A 360 11.22 15.56 3.15
CA ARG A 360 12.66 15.63 2.88
C ARG A 360 13.39 14.65 3.79
N PHE A 361 14.25 13.83 3.19
CA PHE A 361 15.22 13.00 3.89
C PHE A 361 16.50 13.79 4.22
N ALA A 362 17.35 13.24 5.07
CA ALA A 362 18.68 13.78 5.26
C ALA A 362 19.50 13.65 3.96
N ASP A 363 20.50 14.52 3.81
CA ASP A 363 21.45 14.47 2.69
C ASP A 363 22.47 13.34 2.84
#